data_AF-A0A1L3SZT5-F1
#
_entry.id   AF-A0A1L3SZT5-F1
#
_cell.length_a   1.000
_cell.length_b   1.000
_cell.length_c   1.000
_cell.angle_alpha   90.00
_cell.angle_beta   90.00
_cell.angle_gamma   90.00
#
_symmetry.space_group_name_H-M   'P 1'
#
loop_
_entity.id
_entity.type
_entity.pdbx_description
1 polymer ?
#
loop_
_entity_poly.entity_id
_entity_poly.type
_entity_poly.pdbx_seq_one_letter_code
_entity_poly.pdbx_strand_id
1 'polypeptide(L)'
;MSGRSPSTVGTLVAVLLGPWIWATHFLVVYGAHASLCEAGNRLPIVDVSWLSVILWGSTAITWLLTVGHAAFPEYAHDLLHAGGSEQSFTKILARMLSGLSAVAVSFSAIAFTVMPYCADLR
;
A
#
# COMPACT_ATOMS: atom_id res chain seq x y z
N MET A 1 5.45 9.11 39.25
CA MET A 1 4.89 8.37 38.12
C MET A 1 4.40 9.38 37.09
N SER A 2 5.21 9.67 36.07
CA SER A 2 4.88 10.69 35.06
C SER A 2 4.00 10.04 33.99
N GLY A 3 2.71 10.34 34.01
CA GLY A 3 1.77 9.92 32.97
C GLY A 3 2.10 10.63 31.67
N ARG A 4 2.72 9.93 30.72
CA ARG A 4 2.81 10.37 29.33
C ARG A 4 1.44 10.15 28.70
N SER A 5 0.79 11.21 28.25
CA SER A 5 -0.43 11.09 27.46
C SER A 5 -0.16 10.22 26.23
N PRO A 6 -1.09 9.32 25.85
CA PRO A 6 -0.99 8.61 24.58
C PRO A 6 -0.79 9.60 23.44
N SER A 7 0.26 9.40 22.64
CA SER A 7 0.50 10.21 21.46
C SER A 7 -0.57 9.88 20.42
N THR A 8 -1.61 10.71 20.34
CA THR A 8 -2.66 10.62 19.31
C THR A 8 -2.07 10.49 17.91
N VAL A 9 -0.92 11.13 17.68
CA VAL A 9 -0.18 11.07 16.41
C VAL A 9 0.34 9.67 16.12
N GLY A 10 0.88 8.96 17.12
CA GLY A 10 1.40 7.60 16.95
C GLY A 10 0.29 6.60 16.58
N THR A 11 -0.86 6.73 17.23
CA THR A 11 -2.05 5.94 16.92
C THR A 11 -2.57 6.22 15.51
N LEU A 12 -2.61 7.50 15.11
CA LEU A 12 -3.06 7.89 13.77
C LEU A 12 -2.16 7.29 12.69
N VAL A 13 -0.83 7.38 12.87
CA VAL A 13 0.16 6.83 11.94
C VAL A 13 0.03 5.32 11.83
N ALA A 14 -0.11 4.61 12.95
CA ALA A 14 -0.24 3.14 12.93
C ALA A 14 -1.51 2.68 12.20
N VAL A 15 -2.64 3.37 12.40
CA VAL A 15 -3.92 3.02 11.75
C VAL A 15 -3.91 3.36 10.27
N LEU A 16 -3.30 4.48 9.89
CA LEU A 16 -3.28 4.97 8.51
C LEU A 16 -2.18 4.33 7.65
N LEU A 17 -1.21 3.65 8.24
CA LEU A 17 -0.07 3.11 7.49
C LEU A 17 -0.51 2.13 6.37
N GLY A 18 -1.44 1.22 6.67
CA GLY A 18 -1.99 0.28 5.67
C GLY A 18 -2.64 1.02 4.48
N PRO A 19 -3.63 1.90 4.72
CA PRO A 19 -4.24 2.73 3.69
C PRO A 19 -3.23 3.58 2.90
N TRP A 20 -2.20 4.13 3.54
CA TRP A 20 -1.14 4.90 2.88
C TRP A 20 -0.29 4.05 1.96
N ILE A 21 0.10 2.85 2.41
CA ILE A 21 0.84 1.88 1.59
C ILE A 21 0.01 1.51 0.36
N TRP A 22 -1.28 1.23 0.53
CA TRP A 22 -2.18 0.94 -0.59
C TRP A 22 -2.33 2.12 -1.55
N ALA A 23 -2.59 3.34 -1.05
CA ALA A 23 -2.73 4.52 -1.89
C ALA A 23 -1.46 4.80 -2.70
N THR A 24 -0.28 4.59 -2.09
CA THR A 24 1.01 4.74 -2.77
C THR A 24 1.19 3.70 -3.87
N HIS A 25 0.85 2.42 -3.60
CA HIS A 25 0.87 1.36 -4.61
C HIS A 25 -0.05 1.69 -5.79
N PHE A 26 -1.28 2.10 -5.50
CA PHE A 26 -2.24 2.47 -6.53
C PHE A 26 -1.74 3.63 -7.39
N LEU A 27 -1.19 4.68 -6.77
CA LEU A 27 -0.63 5.83 -7.48
C LEU A 27 0.53 5.42 -8.40
N VAL A 28 1.45 4.57 -7.93
CA VAL A 28 2.59 4.08 -8.72
C VAL A 28 2.10 3.27 -9.93
N VAL A 29 1.21 2.31 -9.71
CA VAL A 29 0.73 1.43 -10.78
C VAL A 29 -0.08 2.23 -11.80
N TYR A 30 -1.07 3.00 -11.35
CA TYR A 30 -1.92 3.78 -12.23
C TYR A 30 -1.16 4.89 -12.95
N GLY A 31 -0.29 5.61 -12.23
CA GLY A 31 0.54 6.67 -12.79
C GLY A 31 1.54 6.15 -13.82
N ALA A 32 2.21 5.02 -13.54
CA ALA A 32 3.09 4.36 -14.50
C ALA A 32 2.33 3.89 -15.73
N HIS A 33 1.14 3.32 -15.54
CA HIS A 33 0.29 2.87 -16.63
C HIS A 33 -0.13 4.03 -17.54
N ALA A 34 -0.69 5.09 -16.97
CA ALA A 34 -1.12 6.28 -17.73
C ALA A 34 0.06 6.95 -18.47
N SER A 35 1.20 7.13 -17.79
CA SER A 35 2.37 7.79 -18.38
C SER A 35 3.04 6.95 -19.48
N LEU A 36 3.20 5.64 -19.28
CA LEU A 36 3.82 4.76 -20.28
C LEU A 36 2.94 4.55 -21.50
N CYS A 37 1.61 4.45 -21.34
CA CYS A 37 0.72 4.37 -22.49
C CYS A 37 0.70 5.67 -23.30
N GLU A 38 0.64 6.84 -22.65
CA GLU A 38 0.71 8.13 -23.35
C GLU A 38 2.07 8.30 -24.04
N ALA A 39 3.17 7.93 -23.37
CA ALA A 39 4.51 7.99 -23.94
C ALA A 39 4.69 7.02 -25.11
N GLY A 40 4.19 5.78 -25.02
CA GLY A 40 4.23 4.80 -26.09
C GLY A 40 3.40 5.20 -27.31
N ASN A 41 2.29 5.92 -27.10
CA ASN A 41 1.49 6.48 -28.19
C ASN A 41 2.23 7.61 -28.92
N ARG A 42 2.99 8.45 -28.19
CA ARG A 42 3.78 9.55 -28.77
C ARG A 42 5.13 9.11 -29.34
N LEU A 43 5.74 8.09 -28.76
CA LEU A 43 7.10 7.61 -29.05
C LEU A 43 7.09 6.08 -29.15
N PRO A 44 7.09 5.50 -30.37
CA PRO A 44 7.01 4.05 -30.58
C PRO A 44 8.26 3.27 -30.10
N ILE A 45 9.28 3.96 -29.58
CA ILE A 45 10.49 3.37 -28.98
C ILE A 45 10.33 3.04 -27.50
N VAL A 46 9.25 3.50 -26.84
CA VAL A 46 9.03 3.26 -25.42
C VAL A 46 8.55 1.82 -25.22
N ASP A 47 9.37 1.02 -24.55
CA ASP A 47 9.06 -0.38 -24.26
C ASP A 47 8.06 -0.50 -23.10
N VAL A 48 6.84 -0.91 -23.44
CA VAL A 48 5.76 -1.16 -22.47
C VAL A 48 6.01 -2.40 -21.60
N SER A 49 7.05 -3.20 -21.87
CA SER A 49 7.47 -4.32 -21.00
C SER A 49 7.83 -3.87 -19.58
N TRP A 50 8.27 -2.62 -19.41
CA TRP A 50 8.59 -2.03 -18.11
C TRP A 50 7.38 -1.91 -17.19
N LEU A 51 6.17 -1.85 -17.76
CA LEU A 51 4.93 -1.73 -17.02
C LEU A 51 4.68 -2.98 -16.16
N SER A 52 5.01 -4.17 -16.69
CA SER A 52 4.95 -5.42 -15.92
C SER A 52 5.98 -5.44 -14.78
N VAL A 53 7.20 -4.95 -15.01
CA VAL A 53 8.24 -4.86 -13.96
C VAL A 53 7.79 -3.92 -12.84
N ILE A 54 7.23 -2.76 -13.18
CA ILE A 54 6.72 -1.78 -12.20
C ILE A 54 5.53 -2.37 -11.44
N LEU A 55 4.57 -3.02 -12.12
CA LEU A 55 3.42 -3.64 -11.50
C LEU A 55 3.83 -4.72 -10.49
N TRP A 56 4.63 -5.71 -10.91
CA TRP A 56 5.02 -6.81 -10.05
C TRP A 56 6.01 -6.37 -8.96
N GLY A 57 6.94 -5.48 -9.29
CA GLY A 57 7.89 -4.92 -8.33
C GLY A 57 7.19 -4.11 -7.24
N SER A 58 6.32 -3.17 -7.61
CA SER A 58 5.55 -2.39 -6.63
C SER A 58 4.61 -3.26 -5.82
N THR A 59 3.95 -4.25 -6.44
CA THR A 59 3.08 -5.21 -5.74
C THR A 59 3.88 -6.00 -4.72
N ALA A 60 5.03 -6.58 -5.09
CA ALA A 60 5.88 -7.34 -4.18
C ALA A 60 6.36 -6.50 -2.99
N ILE A 61 6.83 -5.27 -3.22
CA ILE A 61 7.25 -4.35 -2.16
C ILE A 61 6.08 -4.03 -1.23
N THR A 62 4.92 -3.69 -1.78
CA THR A 62 3.72 -3.33 -1.01
C THR A 62 3.20 -4.50 -0.19
N TRP A 63 3.28 -5.72 -0.75
CA TRP A 63 2.91 -6.96 -0.06
C TRP A 63 3.87 -7.25 1.10
N LEU A 64 5.19 -7.09 0.88
CA LEU A 64 6.19 -7.22 1.94
C LEU A 64 5.99 -6.20 3.06
N LEU A 65 5.66 -4.94 2.72
CA LEU A 65 5.40 -3.89 3.70
C LEU A 65 4.13 -4.15 4.52
N THR A 66 3.03 -4.57 3.86
CA THR A 66 1.77 -4.87 4.55
C THR A 66 1.84 -6.13 5.39
N VAL A 67 2.45 -7.21 4.89
CA VAL A 67 2.65 -8.45 5.65
C VAL A 67 3.69 -8.26 6.75
N GLY A 68 4.78 -7.55 6.48
CA GLY A 68 5.78 -7.21 7.50
C GLY A 68 5.18 -6.38 8.64
N HIS A 69 4.33 -5.41 8.31
CA HIS A 69 3.61 -4.64 9.33
C HIS A 69 2.62 -5.49 10.14
N ALA A 70 1.93 -6.44 9.50
CA ALA A 70 1.00 -7.35 10.18
C ALA A 70 1.69 -8.44 11.01
N ALA A 71 2.88 -8.89 10.60
CA ALA A 71 3.62 -10.00 11.22
C ALA A 71 4.53 -9.54 12.37
N PHE A 72 5.02 -8.30 12.34
CA PHE A 72 5.89 -7.73 13.38
C PHE A 72 5.19 -6.58 14.12
N PRO A 73 4.19 -6.87 14.98
CA PRO A 73 3.50 -5.85 15.78
C PRO A 73 4.42 -5.22 16.83
N GLU A 74 5.61 -5.76 17.06
CA GLU A 74 6.59 -5.27 18.05
C GLU A 74 7.09 -3.85 17.74
N TYR A 75 7.24 -3.48 16.46
CA TYR A 75 7.56 -2.09 16.05
C TYR A 75 6.40 -1.12 16.27
N ALA A 76 5.16 -1.60 16.19
CA ALA A 76 3.99 -0.81 16.57
C ALA A 76 3.84 -0.72 18.10
N HIS A 77 4.32 -1.73 18.84
CA HIS A 77 4.29 -1.77 20.30
C HIS A 77 5.10 -0.65 20.94
N ASP A 78 6.22 -0.25 20.34
CA ASP A 78 7.04 0.88 20.81
C ASP A 78 6.33 2.24 20.62
N LEU A 79 5.48 2.37 19.58
CA LEU A 79 4.58 3.53 19.40
C LEU A 79 3.31 3.46 20.27
N LEU A 80 2.80 2.26 20.57
CA LEU A 80 1.55 2.05 21.31
C LEU A 80 1.72 2.00 22.84
N HIS A 81 2.94 1.88 23.38
CA HIS A 81 3.19 1.81 24.83
C HIS A 81 2.81 3.09 25.62
N ALA A 82 2.27 4.12 24.96
CA ALA A 82 1.83 5.36 25.57
C ALA A 82 0.34 5.40 26.01
N GLY A 83 -0.51 4.40 25.71
CA GLY A 83 -1.95 4.49 26.03
C GLY A 83 -2.54 3.23 26.65
N GLY A 84 -3.22 3.31 27.80
CA GLY A 84 -3.95 2.19 28.42
C GLY A 84 -5.21 1.76 27.63
N SER A 85 -5.85 0.66 28.07
CA SER A 85 -7.12 -0.02 27.68
C SER A 85 -7.73 0.10 26.26
N GLU A 86 -7.60 1.20 25.52
CA GLU A 86 -8.03 1.38 24.11
C GLU A 86 -7.14 0.64 23.09
N GLN A 87 -5.97 0.12 23.49
CA GLN A 87 -5.03 -0.54 22.57
C GLN A 87 -5.64 -1.74 21.82
N SER A 88 -6.60 -2.44 22.41
CA SER A 88 -7.26 -3.61 21.80
C SER A 88 -8.00 -3.23 20.51
N PHE A 89 -8.80 -2.16 20.56
CA PHE A 89 -9.59 -1.71 19.42
C PHE A 89 -8.68 -1.16 18.31
N THR A 90 -7.68 -0.34 18.64
CA THR A 90 -6.71 0.18 17.67
C THR A 90 -5.96 -0.94 16.96
N LYS A 91 -5.53 -1.98 17.69
CA LYS A 91 -4.84 -3.14 17.10
C LYS A 91 -5.76 -3.89 16.13
N ILE A 92 -7.02 -4.11 16.49
CA ILE A 92 -7.99 -4.78 15.61
C ILE A 92 -8.23 -3.94 14.36
N LEU A 93 -8.44 -2.63 14.51
CA LEU A 93 -8.70 -1.72 13.39
C LEU A 93 -7.50 -1.63 12.43
N ALA A 94 -6.28 -1.45 12.95
CA ALA A 94 -5.07 -1.42 12.13
C ALA A 94 -4.88 -2.75 11.38
N ARG A 95 -5.17 -3.89 12.02
CA ARG A 95 -5.08 -5.21 11.40
C ARG A 95 -6.13 -5.42 10.32
N MET A 96 -7.36 -4.96 10.55
CA MET A 96 -8.43 -4.98 9.54
C MET A 96 -8.07 -4.09 8.33
N LEU A 97 -7.60 -2.86 8.56
CA LEU A 97 -7.22 -1.94 7.49
C LEU A 97 -6.01 -2.45 6.69
N SER A 98 -5.01 -3.03 7.37
CA SER A 98 -3.86 -3.64 6.71
C SER A 98 -4.28 -4.87 5.90
N GLY A 99 -5.19 -5.70 6.43
CA GLY A 99 -5.76 -6.84 5.70
C GLY A 99 -6.54 -6.40 4.46
N LEU A 100 -7.40 -5.39 4.61
CA LEU A 100 -8.16 -4.81 3.50
C LEU A 100 -7.23 -4.23 2.43
N SER A 101 -6.15 -3.57 2.86
CA SER A 101 -5.12 -3.03 1.97
C SER A 101 -4.41 -4.14 1.19
N ALA A 102 -4.02 -5.24 1.85
CA ALA A 102 -3.39 -6.38 1.18
C ALA A 102 -4.32 -7.04 0.15
N VAL A 103 -5.61 -7.19 0.47
CA VAL A 103 -6.63 -7.67 -0.46
C VAL A 103 -6.76 -6.73 -1.66
N ALA A 104 -6.82 -5.42 -1.41
CA ALA A 104 -6.94 -4.42 -2.46
C ALA A 104 -5.72 -4.42 -3.40
N VAL A 105 -4.49 -4.48 -2.85
CA VAL A 105 -3.25 -4.63 -3.63
C VAL A 105 -3.28 -5.88 -4.51
N SER A 106 -3.70 -7.02 -3.94
CA SER A 106 -3.78 -8.29 -4.67
C SER A 106 -4.80 -8.25 -5.79
N PHE A 107 -5.98 -7.68 -5.52
CA PHE A 107 -7.04 -7.53 -6.52
C PHE A 107 -6.64 -6.56 -7.63
N SER A 108 -6.00 -5.44 -7.30
CA SER A 108 -5.44 -4.50 -8.28
C SER A 108 -4.40 -5.17 -9.17
N ALA A 109 -3.47 -5.94 -8.60
CA ALA A 109 -2.47 -6.66 -9.39
C ALA A 109 -3.12 -7.62 -10.40
N ILE A 110 -4.14 -8.39 -9.98
CA ILE A 110 -4.88 -9.29 -10.87
C ILE A 110 -5.61 -8.48 -11.95
N ALA A 111 -6.33 -7.42 -11.59
CA ALA A 111 -7.06 -6.60 -12.55
C ALA A 111 -6.15 -6.05 -13.67
N PHE A 112 -4.96 -5.58 -13.31
CA PHE A 112 -3.97 -5.09 -14.28
C PHE A 112 -3.34 -6.19 -15.16
N THR A 113 -3.39 -7.46 -14.75
CA THR A 113 -2.95 -8.57 -15.62
C THR A 113 -3.99 -8.96 -16.67
N VAL A 114 -5.27 -8.68 -16.41
CA VAL A 114 -6.39 -9.04 -17.29
C VAL A 114 -6.71 -7.92 -18.27
N MET A 115 -6.51 -6.66 -17.88
CA MET A 115 -6.77 -5.53 -18.78
C MET A 115 -5.67 -5.37 -19.84
N PRO A 116 -6.03 -5.12 -21.12
CA PRO A 116 -5.05 -4.85 -22.15
C PRO A 116 -4.35 -3.52 -21.86
N TYR A 117 -3.04 -3.58 -21.60
CA TYR A 117 -2.25 -2.45 -21.09
C TYR A 117 -2.48 -1.12 -21.81
N CYS A 118 -2.48 -1.09 -23.15
CA CYS A 118 -2.73 0.17 -23.88
C CYS A 118 -3.60 0.00 -25.14
N ALA A 119 -4.20 -1.19 -25.35
CA ALA A 119 -4.84 -1.52 -26.62
C ALA A 119 -6.22 -0.86 -26.82
N ASP A 120 -6.86 -0.40 -25.74
CA ASP A 120 -8.17 0.30 -25.79
C ASP A 120 -8.06 1.82 -26.00
N LEU A 121 -6.85 2.38 -26.14
CA LEU A 121 -6.62 3.82 -26.40
C LEU A 121 -6.47 4.15 -27.90
N ARG A 122 -6.64 3.17 -28.78
CA ARG A 122 -6.52 3.31 -30.23
C ARG A 122 -7.88 3.19 -30.90
#